data_AF-A0A1F9VE60-F1
#
_entry.id   AF-A0A1F9VE60-F1
#
_cell.length_a   1.000
_cell.length_b   1.000
_cell.length_c   1.000
_cell.angle_alpha   90.00
_cell.angle_beta   90.00
_cell.angle_gamma   90.00
#
_symmetry.space_group_name_H-M   'P 1'
#
loop_
_entity.id
_entity.type
_entity.pdbx_description
1 polymer ?
#
loop_
_entity_poly.entity_id
_entity_poly.type
_entity_poly.pdbx_seq_one_letter_code
_entity_poly.pdbx_strand_id
1 'polypeptide(L)'
;MDGAWVDRLERRIGFLAAPDLPRFMSGMTVLVGVLALLKPEFFGVLMLDPDAVKHGQVWRLFSFLSIPPVLPQDLFSALWLGLWVWFLFGCLQTLERVWGEFKLTVFLFLAAAGTAAAALWTGVPTGNGMPILACFLALTRVDPERIVLIYFIPVKMRWLANLAWLWLGLQLVTGHAHQRALALSVAATYLLFFWEGHHRDLKTAWRRRGGPR
;
A
#
# COMPACT_ATOMS: atom_id res chain seq x y z
N MET A 1 -19.52 3.02 -6.62
CA MET A 1 -18.20 2.60 -6.12
C MET A 1 -18.26 1.11 -5.85
N ASP A 2 -17.19 0.40 -6.12
CA ASP A 2 -17.11 -1.05 -5.95
C ASP A 2 -16.68 -1.31 -4.50
N GLY A 3 -17.49 -2.05 -3.75
CA GLY A 3 -17.32 -2.17 -2.30
C GLY A 3 -18.55 -1.78 -1.49
N ALA A 4 -19.75 -2.10 -1.96
CA ALA A 4 -20.99 -1.92 -1.19
C ALA A 4 -20.94 -2.61 0.20
N TRP A 5 -20.06 -3.60 0.36
CA TRP A 5 -19.79 -4.24 1.64
C TRP A 5 -19.06 -3.30 2.63
N VAL A 6 -18.16 -2.42 2.16
CA VAL A 6 -17.47 -1.43 2.99
C VAL A 6 -18.46 -0.40 3.49
N ASP A 7 -19.38 0.05 2.65
CA ASP A 7 -20.45 0.99 3.07
C ASP A 7 -21.33 0.36 4.16
N ARG A 8 -21.61 -0.95 4.08
CA ARG A 8 -22.32 -1.68 5.15
C ARG A 8 -21.51 -1.74 6.44
N LEU A 9 -20.20 -1.91 6.32
CA LEU A 9 -19.28 -1.99 7.45
C LEU A 9 -19.12 -0.64 8.14
N GLU A 10 -19.00 0.44 7.37
CA GLU A 10 -18.90 1.82 7.84
C GLU A 10 -20.10 2.21 8.71
N ARG A 11 -21.31 1.80 8.32
CA ARG A 11 -22.52 2.04 9.14
C ARG A 11 -22.48 1.37 10.52
N ARG A 12 -21.63 0.35 10.73
CA ARG A 12 -21.53 -0.38 12.01
C ARG A 12 -20.30 0.02 12.82
N ILE A 13 -19.17 0.23 12.16
CA ILE A 13 -17.87 0.45 12.79
C ILE A 13 -17.11 1.65 12.22
N GLY A 14 -17.84 2.65 11.69
CA GLY A 14 -17.26 3.87 11.12
C GLY A 14 -16.35 4.64 12.08
N PHE A 15 -16.49 4.44 13.40
CA PHE A 15 -15.59 5.01 14.42
C PHE A 15 -14.13 4.52 14.29
N LEU A 16 -13.87 3.43 13.56
CA LEU A 16 -12.52 2.94 13.26
C LEU A 16 -11.84 3.71 12.13
N ALA A 17 -12.51 4.67 11.50
CA ALA A 17 -11.86 5.58 10.57
C ALA A 17 -10.74 6.34 11.28
N ALA A 18 -9.51 6.23 10.78
CA ALA A 18 -8.42 7.06 11.23
C ALA A 18 -8.54 8.42 10.52
N PRO A 19 -8.89 9.51 11.24
CA PRO A 19 -9.02 10.80 10.61
C PRO A 19 -7.64 11.28 10.13
N ASP A 20 -7.60 11.84 8.93
CA ASP A 20 -6.39 12.44 8.35
C ASP A 20 -5.18 11.48 8.32
N LEU A 21 -5.47 10.22 7.98
CA LEU A 21 -4.50 9.13 7.88
C LEU A 21 -3.29 9.46 6.98
N PRO A 22 -3.43 10.19 5.85
CA PRO A 22 -2.31 10.66 5.06
C PRO A 22 -1.30 11.49 5.86
N ARG A 23 -1.76 12.48 6.66
CA ARG A 23 -0.85 13.30 7.47
C ARG A 23 -0.21 12.47 8.56
N PHE A 24 -0.96 11.60 9.23
CA PHE A 24 -0.43 10.72 10.26
C PHE A 24 0.70 9.82 9.72
N MET A 25 0.47 9.12 8.60
CA MET A 25 1.46 8.21 8.01
C MET A 25 2.71 8.94 7.52
N SER A 26 2.54 10.06 6.83
CA SER A 26 3.66 10.88 6.35
C SER A 26 4.45 11.48 7.51
N GLY A 27 3.77 12.00 8.54
CA GLY A 27 4.40 12.54 9.74
C GLY A 27 5.21 11.49 10.50
N MET A 28 4.65 10.30 10.68
CA MET A 28 5.37 9.19 11.30
C MET A 28 6.58 8.73 10.49
N THR A 29 6.47 8.72 9.16
CA THR A 29 7.59 8.37 8.28
C THR A 29 8.74 9.38 8.40
N VAL A 30 8.43 10.68 8.48
CA VAL A 30 9.42 11.72 8.73
C VAL A 30 10.05 11.55 10.12
N LEU A 31 9.23 11.33 11.14
CA LEU A 31 9.71 11.14 12.51
C LEU A 31 10.69 9.96 12.61
N VAL A 32 10.34 8.82 12.01
CA VAL A 32 11.21 7.63 11.96
C VAL A 32 12.47 7.91 11.15
N GLY A 33 12.36 8.59 10.00
CA GLY A 33 13.53 8.96 9.19
C GLY A 33 14.50 9.89 9.92
N VAL A 34 13.99 10.89 10.65
CA VAL A 34 14.80 11.78 11.50
C VAL A 34 15.41 11.02 12.67
N LEU A 35 14.64 10.15 13.32
CA LEU A 35 15.16 9.34 14.42
C LEU A 35 16.27 8.39 13.95
N ALA A 36 16.16 7.86 12.73
CA ALA A 36 17.18 7.00 12.14
C ALA A 36 18.49 7.74 11.82
N LEU A 37 18.47 9.07 11.65
CA LEU A 37 19.70 9.87 11.57
C LEU A 37 20.45 9.94 12.91
N LEU A 38 19.73 9.85 14.03
CA LEU A 38 20.30 9.91 15.38
C LEU A 38 20.70 8.52 15.89
N LYS A 39 19.87 7.50 15.58
CA LYS A 39 20.02 6.11 16.00
C LYS A 39 19.63 5.17 14.87
N PRO A 40 20.53 4.90 13.91
CA PRO A 40 20.24 4.05 12.75
C PRO A 40 19.73 2.65 13.12
N GLU A 41 20.20 2.10 14.23
CA GLU A 41 19.78 0.80 14.77
C GLU A 41 18.28 0.73 15.12
N PHE A 42 17.63 1.87 15.34
CA PHE A 42 16.20 1.93 15.66
C PHE A 42 15.32 1.44 14.50
N PHE A 43 15.80 1.53 13.26
CA PHE A 43 15.08 1.01 12.09
C PHE A 43 14.75 -0.48 12.20
N GLY A 44 15.71 -1.28 12.67
CA GLY A 44 15.54 -2.72 12.85
C GLY A 44 14.51 -3.06 13.93
N VAL A 45 14.23 -2.14 14.86
CA VAL A 45 13.22 -2.30 15.92
C VAL A 45 11.79 -2.12 15.38
N LEU A 46 11.64 -1.36 14.29
CA LEU A 46 10.34 -1.05 13.70
C LEU A 46 9.91 -2.05 12.64
N MET A 47 10.87 -2.73 11.99
CA MET A 47 10.59 -3.73 10.96
C MET A 47 9.66 -4.82 11.49
N LEU A 48 8.81 -5.36 10.61
CA LEU A 48 8.02 -6.51 10.97
C LEU A 48 8.92 -7.75 10.97
N ASP A 49 9.42 -8.09 12.15
CA ASP A 49 10.21 -9.29 12.40
C ASP A 49 9.31 -10.36 13.05
N PRO A 50 8.99 -11.45 12.32
CA PRO A 50 8.13 -12.51 12.83
C PRO A 50 8.61 -13.16 14.12
N ASP A 51 9.91 -13.33 14.29
CA ASP A 51 10.45 -14.00 15.48
C ASP A 51 10.38 -13.05 16.67
N ALA A 52 10.71 -11.77 16.48
CA ALA A 52 10.51 -10.79 17.53
C ALA A 52 9.02 -10.65 17.96
N VAL A 53 8.08 -10.73 17.00
CA VAL A 53 6.63 -10.71 17.30
C VAL A 53 6.23 -11.91 18.17
N LYS A 54 6.72 -13.12 17.85
CA LYS A 54 6.46 -14.33 18.66
C LYS A 54 7.02 -14.21 20.08
N HIS A 55 8.08 -13.43 20.27
CA HIS A 55 8.69 -13.14 21.58
C HIS A 55 8.09 -11.90 22.28
N GLY A 56 6.92 -11.43 21.85
CA GLY A 56 6.15 -10.39 22.54
C GLY A 56 6.30 -8.97 21.98
N GLN A 57 7.06 -8.76 20.90
CA GLN A 57 7.21 -7.45 20.27
C GLN A 57 6.04 -7.12 19.33
N VAL A 58 4.81 -7.12 19.86
CA VAL A 58 3.57 -6.99 19.07
C VAL A 58 3.40 -5.63 18.39
N TRP A 59 4.09 -4.59 18.87
CA TRP A 59 4.08 -3.26 18.23
C TRP A 59 4.59 -3.30 16.79
N ARG A 60 5.42 -4.29 16.42
CA ARG A 60 5.94 -4.49 15.07
C ARG A 60 4.87 -4.75 14.02
N LEU A 61 3.68 -5.18 14.43
CA LEU A 61 2.51 -5.34 13.56
C LEU A 61 1.95 -4.00 13.06
N PHE A 62 2.35 -2.89 13.70
CA PHE A 62 1.90 -1.54 13.33
C PHE A 62 3.07 -0.62 12.95
N SER A 63 4.18 -0.69 13.69
CA SER A 63 5.31 0.22 13.51
C SER A 63 5.97 0.10 12.13
N PHE A 64 5.90 -1.07 11.51
CA PHE A 64 6.54 -1.31 10.21
C PHE A 64 5.96 -0.43 9.10
N LEU A 65 4.71 0.04 9.24
CA LEU A 65 4.04 0.95 8.30
C LEU A 65 4.72 2.33 8.23
N SER A 66 5.37 2.76 9.31
CA SER A 66 6.01 4.08 9.43
C SER A 66 7.45 4.10 8.93
N ILE A 67 7.94 3.01 8.34
CA ILE A 67 9.33 2.89 7.94
C ILE A 67 9.58 3.71 6.66
N PRO A 68 10.62 4.58 6.61
CA PRO A 68 10.99 5.25 5.38
C PRO A 68 11.52 4.24 4.34
N PRO A 69 11.29 4.45 3.04
CA PRO A 69 11.73 3.51 2.00
C PRO A 69 13.26 3.45 1.88
N VAL A 70 13.93 4.53 2.29
CA VAL A 70 15.38 4.67 2.30
C VAL A 70 15.76 5.38 3.59
N LEU A 71 16.75 4.84 4.29
CA LEU A 71 17.33 5.47 5.46
C LEU A 71 18.19 6.67 5.03
N PRO A 72 17.96 7.87 5.57
CA PRO A 72 18.84 9.00 5.31
C PRO A 72 20.23 8.73 5.89
N GLN A 73 21.27 8.88 5.08
CA GLN A 73 22.68 8.77 5.47
C GLN A 73 23.49 10.01 5.08
N ASP A 74 22.96 10.82 4.17
CA ASP A 74 23.56 12.03 3.64
C ASP A 74 22.47 13.04 3.24
N LEU A 75 22.88 14.23 2.78
CA LEU A 75 21.93 15.27 2.35
C LEU A 75 21.04 14.79 1.19
N PHE A 76 21.59 14.02 0.26
CA PHE A 76 20.86 13.56 -0.92
C PHE A 76 19.72 12.60 -0.55
N SER A 77 20.00 11.58 0.27
CA SER A 77 19.01 10.62 0.78
C SER A 77 17.99 11.28 1.72
N ALA A 78 18.39 12.31 2.48
CA ALA A 78 17.44 13.11 3.27
C ALA A 78 16.47 13.91 2.40
N LEU A 79 16.96 14.56 1.33
CA LEU A 79 16.12 15.25 0.35
C LEU A 79 15.20 14.26 -0.38
N TRP A 80 15.71 13.07 -0.72
CA TRP A 80 14.92 12.01 -1.33
C TRP A 80 13.79 11.53 -0.41
N LEU A 81 14.05 11.38 0.89
CA LEU A 81 13.01 11.08 1.87
C LEU A 81 11.92 12.15 1.88
N GLY A 82 12.29 13.44 1.86
CA GLY A 82 11.33 14.54 1.78
C GLY A 82 10.45 14.47 0.53
N LEU A 83 11.05 14.22 -0.64
CA LEU A 83 10.32 14.03 -1.90
C LEU A 83 9.37 12.82 -1.82
N TRP A 84 9.84 11.70 -1.28
CA TRP A 84 9.02 10.51 -1.10
C TRP A 84 7.83 10.76 -0.18
N VAL A 85 8.04 11.41 0.97
CA VAL A 85 6.97 11.71 1.92
C VAL A 85 5.95 12.66 1.29
N TRP A 86 6.39 13.68 0.54
CA TRP A 86 5.49 14.57 -0.19
C TRP A 86 4.65 13.81 -1.22
N PHE A 87 5.28 12.92 -2.00
CA PHE A 87 4.59 12.08 -2.98
C PHE A 87 3.58 11.13 -2.31
N LEU A 88 4.00 10.42 -1.26
CA LEU A 88 3.17 9.51 -0.49
C LEU A 88 1.96 10.24 0.10
N PHE A 89 2.20 11.41 0.72
CA PHE A 89 1.14 12.26 1.26
C PHE A 89 0.11 12.61 0.19
N GLY A 90 0.54 13.13 -0.97
CA GLY A 90 -0.35 13.51 -2.05
C GLY A 90 -1.14 12.33 -2.63
N CYS A 91 -0.52 11.15 -2.68
CA CYS A 91 -1.18 9.91 -3.11
C CYS A 91 -2.28 9.49 -2.14
N LEU A 92 -1.96 9.37 -0.85
CA LEU A 92 -2.90 8.98 0.19
C LEU A 92 -4.01 10.02 0.36
N GLN A 93 -3.69 11.31 0.29
CA GLN A 93 -4.68 12.39 0.37
C GLN A 93 -5.65 12.37 -0.81
N THR A 94 -5.18 12.01 -2.01
CA THR A 94 -6.09 11.82 -3.16
C THR A 94 -7.05 10.67 -2.89
N LEU A 95 -6.54 9.54 -2.42
CA LEU A 95 -7.38 8.38 -2.09
C LEU A 95 -8.40 8.73 -1.02
N GLU A 96 -7.98 9.38 0.07
CA GLU A 96 -8.86 9.78 1.16
C GLU A 96 -9.97 10.73 0.69
N ARG A 97 -9.66 11.71 -0.16
CA ARG A 97 -10.66 12.64 -0.71
C ARG A 97 -11.70 11.92 -1.58
N VAL A 98 -11.27 10.92 -2.34
CA VAL A 98 -12.17 10.18 -3.24
C VAL A 98 -12.97 9.12 -2.47
N TRP A 99 -12.36 8.45 -1.50
CA TRP A 99 -12.94 7.28 -0.82
C TRP A 99 -13.57 7.59 0.55
N GLY A 100 -13.15 8.67 1.19
CA GLY A 100 -13.39 8.92 2.61
C GLY A 100 -12.35 8.23 3.52
N GLU A 101 -12.28 8.72 4.76
CA GLU A 101 -11.33 8.29 5.78
C GLU A 101 -11.47 6.80 6.12
N PHE A 102 -12.72 6.33 6.28
CA PHE A 102 -13.00 4.95 6.68
C PHE A 102 -12.47 3.93 5.66
N LYS A 103 -12.77 4.14 4.37
CA LYS A 103 -12.38 3.19 3.31
C LYS A 103 -10.87 3.13 3.13
N LEU A 104 -10.19 4.27 3.18
CA LEU A 104 -8.73 4.30 3.14
C LEU A 104 -8.13 3.57 4.34
N THR A 105 -8.69 3.79 5.53
CA THR A 105 -8.24 3.12 6.76
C THR A 105 -8.38 1.60 6.66
N VAL A 106 -9.55 1.11 6.24
CA VAL A 106 -9.80 -0.34 6.05
C VAL A 106 -8.90 -0.91 4.96
N PHE A 107 -8.72 -0.20 3.85
CA PHE A 107 -7.87 -0.66 2.75
C PHE A 107 -6.41 -0.81 3.21
N LEU A 108 -5.86 0.21 3.86
CA LEU A 108 -4.49 0.17 4.38
C LEU A 108 -4.34 -0.90 5.45
N PHE A 109 -5.31 -1.03 6.35
CA PHE A 109 -5.31 -2.06 7.38
C PHE A 109 -5.29 -3.47 6.78
N LEU A 110 -6.12 -3.75 5.78
CA LEU A 110 -6.14 -5.06 5.11
C LEU A 110 -4.83 -5.32 4.35
N ALA A 111 -4.26 -4.31 3.69
CA ALA A 111 -2.97 -4.43 3.02
C ALA A 111 -1.84 -4.74 4.02
N ALA A 112 -1.84 -4.04 5.16
CA ALA A 112 -0.91 -4.24 6.26
C ALA A 112 -1.06 -5.63 6.90
N ALA A 113 -2.30 -6.04 7.19
CA ALA A 113 -2.61 -7.33 7.78
C ALA A 113 -2.23 -8.49 6.84
N GLY A 114 -2.50 -8.36 5.54
CA GLY A 114 -2.09 -9.36 4.55
C GLY A 114 -0.57 -9.48 4.44
N THR A 115 0.13 -8.36 4.44
CA THR A 115 1.61 -8.33 4.48
C THR A 115 2.13 -8.96 5.76
N ALA A 116 1.51 -8.66 6.90
CA ALA A 116 1.92 -9.20 8.17
C ALA A 116 1.68 -10.71 8.28
N ALA A 117 0.54 -11.19 7.80
CA ALA A 117 0.24 -12.61 7.71
C ALA A 117 1.25 -13.35 6.83
N ALA A 118 1.61 -12.78 5.67
CA ALA A 118 2.64 -13.34 4.79
C ALA A 118 4.01 -13.42 5.48
N ALA A 119 4.44 -12.35 6.15
CA ALA A 119 5.70 -12.32 6.88
C ALA A 119 5.72 -13.34 8.03
N LEU A 120 4.65 -13.38 8.84
CA LEU A 120 4.52 -14.33 9.96
C LEU A 120 4.50 -15.78 9.50
N TRP A 121 3.85 -16.06 8.37
CA TRP A 121 3.81 -17.41 7.78
C TRP A 121 5.18 -17.84 7.28
N THR A 122 5.95 -16.95 6.63
CA THR A 122 7.27 -17.31 6.08
C THR A 122 8.43 -17.15 7.06
N GLY A 123 8.26 -16.42 8.16
CA GLY A 123 9.35 -16.09 9.08
C GLY A 123 10.36 -15.09 8.52
N VAL A 124 9.98 -14.28 7.53
CA VAL A 124 10.91 -13.35 6.85
C VAL A 124 10.57 -11.90 7.24
N PRO A 125 11.54 -11.13 7.77
CA PRO A 125 11.32 -9.73 8.11
C PRO A 125 10.89 -8.88 6.92
N THR A 126 9.89 -8.01 7.12
CA THR A 126 9.27 -7.24 6.03
C THR A 126 9.03 -5.78 6.43
N GLY A 127 9.13 -4.87 5.46
CA GLY A 127 8.80 -3.44 5.60
C GLY A 127 7.43 -3.08 5.02
N ASN A 128 7.16 -1.78 4.89
CA ASN A 128 5.86 -1.27 4.39
C ASN A 128 5.72 -1.22 2.87
N GLY A 129 6.68 -1.73 2.10
CA GLY A 129 6.66 -1.62 0.64
C GLY A 129 5.38 -2.19 0.00
N MET A 130 4.91 -3.34 0.48
CA MET A 130 3.73 -4.02 -0.08
C MET A 130 2.40 -3.30 0.25
N PRO A 131 2.13 -2.87 1.51
CA PRO A 131 0.94 -2.06 1.79
C PRO A 131 0.90 -0.73 1.03
N ILE A 132 2.04 -0.06 0.91
CA ILE A 132 2.14 1.20 0.13
C ILE A 132 1.93 0.93 -1.36
N LEU A 133 2.46 -0.17 -1.90
CA LEU A 133 2.22 -0.58 -3.28
C LEU A 133 0.73 -0.87 -3.55
N ALA A 134 0.03 -1.50 -2.60
CA ALA A 134 -1.41 -1.72 -2.72
C ALA A 134 -2.18 -0.39 -2.82
N CYS A 135 -1.81 0.59 -1.99
CA CYS A 135 -2.39 1.94 -2.04
C CYS A 135 -2.07 2.64 -3.37
N PHE A 136 -0.83 2.50 -3.85
CA PHE A 136 -0.42 3.04 -5.15
C PHE A 136 -1.25 2.45 -6.29
N LEU A 137 -1.42 1.12 -6.34
CA LEU A 137 -2.26 0.46 -7.33
C LEU A 137 -3.71 0.94 -7.27
N ALA A 138 -4.27 1.09 -6.06
CA ALA A 138 -5.58 1.68 -5.88
C ALA A 138 -5.69 3.10 -6.45
N LEU A 139 -4.69 3.95 -6.20
CA LEU A 139 -4.62 5.31 -6.73
C LEU A 139 -4.58 5.31 -8.25
N THR A 140 -3.81 4.42 -8.87
CA THR A 140 -3.74 4.34 -10.34
C THR A 140 -5.08 3.98 -10.98
N ARG A 141 -5.99 3.32 -10.25
CA ARG A 141 -7.35 3.03 -10.72
C ARG A 141 -8.28 4.24 -10.59
N VAL A 142 -8.04 5.08 -9.58
CA VAL A 142 -8.80 6.31 -9.31
C VAL A 142 -8.39 7.43 -10.26
N ASP A 143 -7.09 7.62 -10.48
CA ASP A 143 -6.53 8.69 -11.30
C ASP A 143 -5.46 8.16 -12.29
N PRO A 144 -5.86 7.38 -13.30
CA PRO A 144 -4.92 6.72 -14.23
C PRO A 144 -4.18 7.69 -15.16
N GLU A 145 -4.75 8.88 -15.40
CA GLU A 145 -4.18 9.90 -16.30
C GLU A 145 -3.20 10.84 -15.59
N ARG A 146 -3.16 10.84 -14.25
CA ARG A 146 -2.20 11.63 -13.49
C ARG A 146 -0.79 11.39 -13.97
N ILE A 147 -0.08 12.49 -14.23
CA ILE A 147 1.32 12.49 -14.61
C ILE A 147 2.15 12.59 -13.34
N VAL A 148 3.08 11.65 -13.17
CA VAL A 148 4.12 11.69 -12.14
C VAL A 148 5.45 11.92 -12.84
N LEU A 149 6.27 12.83 -12.31
CA LEU A 149 7.61 13.06 -12.82
C LEU A 149 8.57 12.07 -12.15
N ILE A 150 9.13 11.18 -12.96
CA ILE A 150 10.22 10.28 -12.54
C ILE A 150 11.50 10.82 -13.14
N TYR A 151 12.39 11.38 -12.31
CA TYR A 151 13.63 12.02 -12.77
C TYR A 151 13.40 12.96 -13.97
N PHE A 152 12.39 13.84 -13.87
CA PHE A 152 11.96 14.79 -14.90
C PHE A 152 11.24 14.19 -16.12
N ILE A 153 11.06 12.86 -16.21
CA ILE A 153 10.28 12.22 -17.25
C ILE A 153 8.81 12.16 -16.81
N PRO A 154 7.87 12.81 -17.53
CA PRO A 154 6.45 12.71 -17.23
C PRO A 154 5.90 11.34 -17.63
N VAL A 155 5.50 10.55 -16.64
CA VAL A 155 4.91 9.22 -16.85
C VAL A 155 3.50 9.19 -16.29
N LYS A 156 2.54 8.68 -17.07
CA LYS A 156 1.16 8.50 -16.59
C LYS A 156 1.07 7.34 -15.61
N MET A 157 0.26 7.49 -14.56
CA MET A 157 0.07 6.47 -13.53
C MET A 157 -0.34 5.10 -14.07
N ARG A 158 -1.15 5.03 -15.13
CA ARG A 158 -1.50 3.74 -15.77
C ARG A 158 -0.30 2.92 -16.26
N TRP A 159 0.78 3.57 -16.72
CA TRP A 159 1.98 2.85 -17.15
C TRP A 159 2.73 2.27 -15.96
N LEU A 160 2.79 3.03 -14.86
CA LEU A 160 3.36 2.57 -13.61
C LEU A 160 2.55 1.42 -13.00
N ALA A 161 1.22 1.47 -13.12
CA ALA A 161 0.34 0.37 -12.72
C ALA A 161 0.65 -0.91 -13.50
N ASN A 162 0.80 -0.81 -14.83
CA ASN A 162 1.15 -1.97 -15.66
C ASN A 162 2.51 -2.55 -15.26
N LEU A 163 3.50 -1.70 -15.00
CA LEU A 163 4.82 -2.14 -14.53
C LEU A 163 4.74 -2.82 -13.15
N ALA A 164 3.98 -2.25 -12.22
CA ALA A 164 3.75 -2.83 -10.90
C ALA A 164 3.05 -4.20 -10.98
N TRP A 165 2.00 -4.32 -11.80
CA TRP A 165 1.32 -5.60 -12.03
C TRP A 165 2.21 -6.62 -12.72
N LEU A 166 3.05 -6.21 -13.67
CA LEU A 166 4.04 -7.09 -14.29
C LEU A 166 5.04 -7.60 -13.25
N TRP A 167 5.56 -6.71 -12.40
CA TRP A 167 6.50 -7.07 -11.34
C TRP A 167 5.88 -8.00 -10.29
N LEU A 168 4.61 -7.78 -9.91
CA LEU A 168 3.86 -8.68 -9.04
C LEU A 168 3.60 -10.04 -9.70
N GLY A 169 3.21 -10.04 -10.98
CA GLY A 169 2.99 -11.26 -11.75
C GLY A 169 4.26 -12.10 -11.89
N LEU A 170 5.41 -11.46 -12.14
CA LEU A 170 6.70 -12.14 -12.17
C LEU A 170 7.03 -12.77 -10.82
N GLN A 171 6.84 -12.05 -9.70
CA GLN A 171 7.04 -12.63 -8.37
C GLN A 171 6.14 -13.83 -8.07
N LEU A 172 4.90 -13.81 -8.55
CA LEU A 172 4.00 -14.96 -8.37
C LEU A 172 4.52 -16.21 -9.09
N VAL A 173 5.11 -16.05 -10.27
CA VAL A 173 5.60 -17.17 -11.08
C VAL A 173 7.00 -17.61 -10.64
N THR A 174 7.96 -16.69 -10.61
CA THR A 174 9.38 -17.00 -10.41
C THR A 174 9.87 -16.80 -8.98
N GLY A 175 9.13 -16.05 -8.16
CA GLY A 175 9.54 -15.70 -6.81
C GLY A 175 9.47 -16.88 -5.83
N HIS A 176 10.15 -16.73 -4.69
CA HIS A 176 10.10 -17.69 -3.59
C HIS A 176 8.79 -17.57 -2.80
N ALA A 177 8.53 -18.50 -1.88
CA ALA A 177 7.28 -18.56 -1.09
C ALA A 177 6.91 -17.21 -0.44
N HIS A 178 7.91 -16.49 0.10
CA HIS A 178 7.71 -15.17 0.71
C HIS A 178 7.25 -14.11 -0.30
N GLN A 179 7.93 -13.99 -1.44
CA GLN A 179 7.56 -13.04 -2.50
C GLN A 179 6.17 -13.35 -3.06
N ARG A 180 5.83 -14.63 -3.23
CA ARG A 180 4.50 -15.06 -3.66
C ARG A 180 3.43 -14.67 -2.64
N ALA A 181 3.65 -14.93 -1.37
CA ALA A 181 2.72 -14.57 -0.30
C ALA A 181 2.49 -13.05 -0.22
N LEU A 182 3.56 -12.26 -0.33
CA LEU A 182 3.47 -10.81 -0.38
C LEU A 182 2.71 -10.31 -1.62
N ALA A 183 3.02 -10.83 -2.81
CA ALA A 183 2.31 -10.45 -4.03
C ALA A 183 0.82 -10.81 -3.97
N LEU A 184 0.48 -11.97 -3.41
CA LEU A 184 -0.91 -12.36 -3.15
C LEU A 184 -1.59 -11.42 -2.15
N SER A 185 -0.91 -10.95 -1.11
CA SER A 185 -1.49 -10.02 -0.14
C SER A 185 -1.93 -8.69 -0.78
N VAL A 186 -1.11 -8.17 -1.70
CA VAL A 186 -1.41 -6.95 -2.47
C VAL A 186 -2.56 -7.21 -3.43
N ALA A 187 -2.48 -8.29 -4.21
CA ALA A 187 -3.50 -8.65 -5.18
C ALA A 187 -4.87 -8.91 -4.51
N ALA A 188 -4.88 -9.64 -3.39
CA ALA A 188 -6.10 -9.91 -2.62
C ALA A 188 -6.74 -8.62 -2.11
N THR A 189 -5.95 -7.72 -1.51
CA THR A 189 -6.46 -6.44 -1.00
C THR A 189 -7.04 -5.57 -2.12
N TYR A 190 -6.32 -5.46 -3.24
CA TYR A 190 -6.80 -4.72 -4.41
C TYR A 190 -8.10 -5.32 -4.97
N LEU A 191 -8.13 -6.62 -5.24
CA LEU A 191 -9.30 -7.29 -5.80
C LEU A 191 -10.50 -7.19 -4.86
N LEU A 192 -10.30 -7.28 -3.55
CA LEU A 192 -11.38 -7.19 -2.56
C LEU A 192 -12.15 -5.85 -2.64
N PHE A 193 -11.49 -4.75 -3.04
CA PHE A 193 -12.14 -3.46 -3.27
C PHE A 193 -12.64 -3.30 -4.71
N PHE A 194 -11.89 -3.75 -5.71
CA PHE A 194 -12.18 -3.43 -7.11
C PHE A 194 -12.83 -4.56 -7.93
N TRP A 195 -13.10 -5.72 -7.32
CA TRP A 195 -13.65 -6.88 -8.03
C TRP A 195 -15.00 -6.60 -8.69
N GLU A 196 -15.94 -5.94 -7.99
CA GLU A 196 -17.26 -5.63 -8.54
C GLU A 196 -17.16 -4.76 -9.80
N GLY A 197 -16.18 -3.85 -9.85
CA GLY A 197 -15.90 -2.99 -10.98
C GLY A 197 -15.41 -3.76 -12.18
N HIS A 198 -14.38 -4.59 -11.98
CA HIS A 198 -13.83 -5.43 -13.04
C HIS A 198 -14.90 -6.38 -13.61
N HIS A 199 -15.74 -6.95 -12.74
CA HIS A 199 -16.81 -7.83 -13.18
C HIS A 199 -17.88 -7.08 -14.02
N ARG A 200 -18.22 -5.82 -13.70
CA ARG A 200 -19.11 -4.99 -14.53
C ARG A 200 -18.47 -4.61 -15.86
N ASP A 201 -17.20 -4.23 -15.84
CA ASP A 201 -16.44 -3.87 -17.04
C ASP A 201 -16.33 -5.07 -18.00
N LEU A 202 -16.08 -6.28 -17.47
CA LEU A 202 -16.08 -7.52 -18.24
C LEU A 202 -17.45 -7.84 -18.83
N LYS A 203 -18.53 -7.71 -18.04
CA LYS A 203 -19.90 -7.94 -18.52
C LYS A 203 -20.30 -6.97 -19.63
N THR A 204 -19.94 -5.69 -19.50
CA THR A 204 -20.25 -4.70 -20.53
C THR A 204 -19.43 -4.92 -21.80
N ALA A 205 -18.14 -5.27 -21.67
CA ALA A 205 -17.30 -5.65 -22.80
C ALA A 205 -17.83 -6.91 -23.52
N TRP A 206 -18.28 -7.91 -22.77
CA TRP A 206 -18.87 -9.14 -23.31
C TRP A 206 -20.19 -8.88 -24.04
N ARG A 207 -21.07 -8.04 -23.48
CA ARG A 207 -22.32 -7.61 -24.14
C ARG A 207 -22.06 -6.82 -25.43
N ARG A 208 -21.03 -5.97 -25.45
CA ARG A 208 -20.64 -5.21 -26.67
C ARG A 208 -20.05 -6.10 -27.78
N ARG A 209 -19.50 -7.27 -27.43
CA ARG A 209 -18.92 -8.24 -28.37
C ARG A 209 -19.90 -9.32 -28.86
N GLY A 210 -21.21 -9.20 -28.58
CA GLY A 210 -22.23 -10.06 -29.17
C GLY A 210 -22.48 -11.40 -28.46
N GLY A 211 -22.42 -11.44 -27.12
CA GLY A 211 -22.90 -12.61 -26.37
C GLY A 211 -24.36 -12.96 -26.73
N PRO A 212 -24.73 -14.26 -26.76
CA PRO A 212 -26.09 -14.70 -27.13
C PRO A 212 -27.13 -13.99 -26.25
N ARG A 213 -28.17 -13.47 -26.92
CA ARG A 213 -29.29 -12.75 -26.29
C ARG A 213 -30.08 -13.66 -25.36
#